data_AF-A0A0D7KGC0-F1
#
_entry.id   AF-A0A0D7KGC0-F1
#
_cell.length_a   1.000
_cell.length_b   1.000
_cell.length_c   1.000
_cell.angle_alpha   90.00
_cell.angle_beta   90.00
_cell.angle_gamma   90.00
#
_symmetry.space_group_name_H-M   'P 1'
#
loop_
_entity.id
_entity.type
_entity.pdbx_description
1 polymer ?
#
loop_
_entity_poly.entity_id
_entity_poly.type
_entity_poly.pdbx_seq_one_letter_code
_entity_poly.pdbx_strand_id
1 'polypeptide(L)'
;MDKKIISTIYDFCLEEDYDSTLVETLNLLKNSSAINALEGDSIAFLRSMIPLVEANSTKAQIIETIIESPHYVSNNTKLLDEYIRLVSLGEVFLSEAVRCFDSFTVTGVTMNEIFTKLAETPNKELAIEILVLMSESDWGDLPSHLESFANEVKTLKRIRYRSGVISTFLLIVHPLCSKYAYIGSLSFGYPSTEVAVNDWAWETPESTKYMLDRKIVSPKEANILVELGRLIRSNKNNLGAADMTKLYTQFFEGKNPFDVMYTLPE
;
A
#
# COMPACT_ATOMS: atom_id res chain seq x y z
N MET A 1 -5.78 -29.89 -4.57
CA MET A 1 -4.52 -29.20 -4.88
C MET A 1 -3.98 -28.53 -3.61
N ASP A 2 -4.83 -27.81 -2.89
CA ASP A 2 -4.48 -27.06 -1.67
C ASP A 2 -3.89 -27.92 -0.54
N LYS A 3 -4.50 -29.07 -0.22
CA LYS A 3 -3.94 -30.03 0.77
C LYS A 3 -2.59 -30.61 0.37
N LYS A 4 -2.29 -30.65 -0.94
CA LYS A 4 -1.02 -31.19 -1.47
C LYS A 4 0.12 -30.18 -1.26
N ILE A 5 -0.15 -28.88 -1.38
CA ILE A 5 0.84 -27.82 -1.11
C ILE A 5 1.21 -27.82 0.37
N ILE A 6 0.22 -27.89 1.26
CA ILE A 6 0.45 -27.94 2.71
C ILE A 6 1.21 -29.23 3.09
N SER A 7 0.82 -30.40 2.59
CA SER A 7 1.56 -31.65 2.87
C SER A 7 2.99 -31.61 2.34
N THR A 8 3.21 -30.99 1.20
CA THR A 8 4.53 -30.82 0.62
C THR A 8 5.44 -29.94 1.49
N ILE A 9 4.91 -28.92 2.20
CA ILE A 9 5.69 -28.17 3.21
C ILE A 9 6.13 -29.08 4.37
N TYR A 10 5.31 -30.05 4.78
CA TYR A 10 5.68 -31.03 5.81
C TYR A 10 6.77 -32.01 5.33
N ASP A 11 6.67 -32.47 4.07
CA ASP A 11 7.59 -33.46 3.51
C ASP A 11 8.99 -32.89 3.25
N PHE A 12 9.11 -31.58 2.97
CA PHE A 12 10.41 -30.95 2.68
C PHE A 12 11.31 -30.73 3.89
N CYS A 13 10.81 -30.84 5.12
CA CYS A 13 11.62 -30.74 6.35
C CYS A 13 12.62 -31.91 6.54
N LEU A 14 12.83 -32.75 5.52
CA LEU A 14 13.68 -33.94 5.54
C LEU A 14 14.85 -33.91 4.55
N GLU A 15 15.03 -32.85 3.74
CA GLU A 15 16.04 -32.79 2.67
C GLU A 15 17.08 -31.65 2.83
N GLU A 16 18.28 -31.83 2.25
CA GLU A 16 19.47 -30.97 2.43
C GLU A 16 19.37 -29.57 1.76
N ASP A 17 18.41 -29.33 0.85
CA ASP A 17 18.17 -28.02 0.17
C ASP A 17 16.85 -27.36 0.63
N TYR A 18 16.67 -27.35 1.96
CA TYR A 18 15.43 -27.01 2.64
C TYR A 18 14.97 -25.56 2.41
N ASP A 19 15.89 -24.58 2.49
CA ASP A 19 15.53 -23.16 2.53
C ASP A 19 14.99 -22.63 1.19
N SER A 20 15.58 -23.03 0.06
CA SER A 20 15.16 -22.57 -1.28
C SER A 20 13.78 -23.11 -1.66
N THR A 21 13.57 -24.41 -1.45
CA THR A 21 12.33 -25.12 -1.73
C THR A 21 11.20 -24.66 -0.80
N LEU A 22 11.50 -24.38 0.46
CA LEU A 22 10.54 -23.80 1.41
C LEU A 22 10.07 -22.43 0.95
N VAL A 23 10.99 -21.54 0.56
CA VAL A 23 10.68 -20.19 0.05
C VAL A 23 9.75 -20.25 -1.17
N GLU A 24 10.05 -21.12 -2.14
CA GLU A 24 9.19 -21.29 -3.32
C GLU A 24 7.79 -21.80 -2.94
N THR A 25 7.72 -22.75 -2.00
CA THR A 25 6.44 -23.33 -1.57
C THR A 25 5.60 -22.33 -0.78
N LEU A 26 6.21 -21.52 0.09
CA LEU A 26 5.53 -20.42 0.80
C LEU A 26 5.00 -19.39 -0.19
N ASN A 27 5.79 -19.00 -1.20
CA ASN A 27 5.35 -18.08 -2.25
C ASN A 27 4.17 -18.64 -3.04
N LEU A 28 4.17 -19.93 -3.37
CA LEU A 28 3.04 -20.59 -4.05
C LEU A 28 1.80 -20.62 -3.16
N LEU A 29 1.96 -20.86 -1.86
CA LEU A 29 0.85 -20.86 -0.90
C LEU A 29 0.23 -19.46 -0.79
N LYS A 30 1.03 -18.42 -0.54
CA LYS A 30 0.57 -17.03 -0.40
C LYS A 30 -0.14 -16.49 -1.65
N ASN A 31 0.34 -16.89 -2.84
CA ASN A 31 -0.20 -16.40 -4.11
C ASN A 31 -1.30 -17.29 -4.72
N SER A 32 -1.81 -18.26 -3.96
CA SER A 32 -2.91 -19.13 -4.39
C SER A 32 -4.07 -19.11 -3.40
N SER A 33 -5.22 -19.66 -3.81
CA SER A 33 -6.37 -19.85 -2.91
C SER A 33 -6.08 -20.81 -1.76
N ALA A 34 -4.95 -21.53 -1.79
CA ALA A 34 -4.57 -22.49 -0.76
C ALA A 34 -4.22 -21.83 0.58
N ILE A 35 -3.87 -20.54 0.61
CA ILE A 35 -3.68 -19.78 1.86
C ILE A 35 -4.95 -19.83 2.75
N ASN A 36 -6.13 -19.88 2.14
CA ASN A 36 -7.41 -20.00 2.84
C ASN A 36 -7.65 -21.39 3.44
N ALA A 37 -6.78 -22.36 3.17
CA ALA A 37 -6.81 -23.68 3.81
C ALA A 37 -5.74 -23.82 4.91
N LEU A 38 -4.93 -22.78 5.14
CA LEU A 38 -3.89 -22.79 6.16
C LEU A 38 -4.51 -22.54 7.54
N GLU A 39 -4.73 -23.60 8.29
CA GLU A 39 -5.37 -23.55 9.62
C GLU A 39 -4.71 -24.53 10.62
N GLY A 40 -5.04 -24.35 11.91
CA GLY A 40 -4.74 -25.31 12.98
C GLY A 40 -3.29 -25.80 13.02
N ASP A 41 -3.09 -27.11 12.86
CA ASP A 41 -1.79 -27.78 12.95
C ASP A 41 -0.77 -27.27 11.91
N SER A 42 -1.24 -26.79 10.75
CA SER A 42 -0.37 -26.24 9.70
C SER A 42 0.24 -24.91 10.13
N ILE A 43 -0.56 -24.06 10.77
CA ILE A 43 -0.06 -22.81 11.38
C ILE A 43 0.91 -23.14 12.52
N ALA A 44 0.56 -24.09 13.38
CA ALA A 44 1.42 -24.50 14.49
C ALA A 44 2.78 -25.02 13.99
N PHE A 45 2.76 -25.79 12.91
CA PHE A 45 3.95 -26.29 12.23
C PHE A 45 4.80 -25.15 11.69
N LEU A 46 4.24 -24.24 10.89
CA LEU A 46 4.98 -23.09 10.36
C LEU A 46 5.62 -22.26 11.49
N ARG A 47 4.88 -22.02 12.58
CA ARG A 47 5.42 -21.32 13.77
C ARG A 47 6.60 -22.05 14.40
N SER A 48 6.58 -23.38 14.42
CA SER A 48 7.69 -24.19 14.94
C SER A 48 8.94 -24.16 14.06
N MET A 49 8.80 -23.82 12.77
CA MET A 49 9.93 -23.71 11.83
C MET A 49 10.70 -22.39 11.99
N ILE A 50 10.06 -21.30 12.43
CA ILE A 50 10.70 -19.99 12.60
C ILE A 50 12.06 -20.06 13.33
N PRO A 51 12.18 -20.72 14.51
CA PRO A 51 13.47 -20.82 15.20
C PRO A 51 14.48 -21.79 14.55
N LEU A 52 14.03 -22.66 13.63
CA LEU A 52 14.86 -23.69 13.00
C LEU A 52 15.53 -23.22 11.71
N VAL A 53 14.90 -22.27 11.02
CA VAL A 53 15.43 -21.67 9.80
C VAL A 53 16.61 -20.76 10.12
N GLU A 54 17.67 -20.82 9.31
CA GLU A 54 18.84 -19.95 9.49
C GLU A 54 18.60 -18.56 8.90
N ALA A 55 18.12 -18.51 7.65
CA ALA A 55 17.91 -17.26 6.91
C ALA A 55 16.78 -16.39 7.50
N ASN A 56 17.11 -15.15 7.84
CA ASN A 56 16.14 -14.17 8.36
C ASN A 56 15.03 -13.83 7.34
N SER A 57 15.37 -13.74 6.05
CA SER A 57 14.39 -13.51 4.98
C SER A 57 13.37 -14.65 4.88
N THR A 58 13.80 -15.90 5.07
CA THR A 58 12.89 -17.06 5.13
C THR A 58 12.01 -17.02 6.39
N LYS A 59 12.55 -16.59 7.55
CA LYS A 59 11.74 -16.36 8.76
C LYS A 59 10.66 -15.31 8.51
N ALA A 60 10.98 -14.22 7.82
CA ALA A 60 10.02 -13.18 7.46
C ALA A 60 8.89 -13.77 6.62
N GLN A 61 9.21 -14.52 5.57
CA GLN A 61 8.20 -15.16 4.72
C GLN A 61 7.29 -16.13 5.47
N ILE A 62 7.84 -16.90 6.42
CA ILE A 62 7.03 -17.78 7.28
C ILE A 62 6.03 -16.95 8.10
N ILE A 63 6.49 -15.87 8.73
CA ILE A 63 5.62 -14.99 9.53
C ILE A 63 4.54 -14.38 8.64
N GLU A 64 4.91 -13.81 7.49
CA GLU A 64 3.96 -13.23 6.54
C GLU A 64 2.90 -14.25 6.11
N THR A 65 3.31 -15.49 5.80
CA THR A 65 2.40 -16.58 5.43
C THR A 65 1.41 -16.91 6.55
N ILE A 66 1.87 -16.95 7.80
CA ILE A 66 1.01 -17.21 8.96
C ILE A 66 0.01 -16.08 9.16
N ILE A 67 0.47 -14.82 9.14
CA ILE A 67 -0.33 -13.64 9.47
C ILE A 67 -1.34 -13.32 8.37
N GLU A 68 -1.01 -13.59 7.11
CA GLU A 68 -1.91 -13.41 5.98
C GLU A 68 -2.99 -14.49 5.89
N SER A 69 -2.92 -15.57 6.69
CA SER A 69 -3.99 -16.57 6.75
C SER A 69 -5.26 -16.00 7.41
N PRO A 70 -6.44 -16.14 6.77
CA PRO A 70 -7.72 -15.73 7.37
C PRO A 70 -8.07 -16.48 8.67
N HIS A 71 -7.45 -17.65 8.91
CA HIS A 71 -7.71 -18.49 10.07
C HIS A 71 -6.77 -18.19 11.25
N TYR A 72 -5.79 -17.32 11.07
CA TYR A 72 -4.95 -16.87 12.16
C TYR A 72 -5.60 -15.71 12.91
N VAL A 73 -5.98 -15.95 14.16
CA VAL A 73 -6.42 -14.89 15.09
C VAL A 73 -5.57 -15.00 16.33
N SER A 74 -4.84 -13.95 16.66
CA SER A 74 -4.01 -13.94 17.86
C SER A 74 -3.68 -12.54 18.32
N ASN A 75 -3.92 -12.30 19.62
CA ASN A 75 -3.43 -11.09 20.29
C ASN A 75 -2.00 -11.28 20.82
N ASN A 76 -1.30 -12.33 20.39
CA ASN A 76 0.06 -12.61 20.82
C ASN A 76 1.06 -11.83 19.97
N THR A 77 1.74 -10.88 20.60
CA THR A 77 2.65 -9.95 19.95
C THR A 77 4.01 -10.55 19.60
N LYS A 78 4.30 -11.81 19.96
CA LYS A 78 5.61 -12.44 19.68
C LYS A 78 5.96 -12.48 18.19
N LEU A 79 4.99 -12.76 17.32
CA LEU A 79 5.24 -12.76 15.87
C LEU A 79 5.45 -11.33 15.36
N LEU A 80 4.73 -10.35 15.91
CA LEU A 80 4.94 -8.94 15.60
C LEU A 80 6.34 -8.48 16.02
N ASP A 81 6.76 -8.80 17.24
CA ASP A 81 8.08 -8.43 17.77
C ASP A 81 9.21 -9.00 16.92
N GLU A 82 9.10 -10.28 16.54
CA GLU A 82 10.08 -10.90 15.65
C GLU A 82 10.05 -10.28 14.25
N TYR A 83 8.86 -9.97 13.71
CA TYR A 83 8.76 -9.33 12.41
C TYR A 83 9.35 -7.91 12.41
N ILE A 84 9.11 -7.12 13.46
CA ILE A 84 9.73 -5.79 13.66
C ILE A 84 11.26 -5.90 13.70
N ARG A 85 11.80 -6.94 14.35
CA ARG A 85 13.24 -7.22 14.37
C ARG A 85 13.76 -7.49 12.95
N LEU A 86 13.05 -8.32 12.17
CA LEU A 86 13.42 -8.66 10.79
C LEU A 86 13.35 -7.44 9.85
N VAL A 87 12.32 -6.60 9.99
CA VAL A 87 12.21 -5.29 9.30
C VAL A 87 13.41 -4.41 9.63
N SER A 88 13.79 -4.34 10.92
CA SER A 88 14.94 -3.54 11.37
C SER A 88 16.27 -4.02 10.76
N LEU A 89 16.37 -5.30 10.40
CA LEU A 89 17.53 -5.88 9.72
C LEU A 89 17.50 -5.72 8.21
N GLY A 90 16.41 -5.21 7.62
CA GLY A 90 16.25 -5.08 6.16
C GLY A 90 15.99 -6.42 5.45
N GLU A 91 15.46 -7.40 6.17
CA GLU A 91 15.27 -8.79 5.69
C GLU A 91 13.91 -9.01 5.01
N VAL A 92 13.18 -7.92 4.75
CA VAL A 92 11.81 -7.94 4.22
C VAL A 92 11.73 -7.17 2.90
N PHE A 93 10.83 -7.59 2.03
CA PHE A 93 10.43 -6.78 0.88
C PHE A 93 9.35 -5.78 1.31
N LEU A 94 9.44 -4.53 0.84
CA LEU A 94 8.51 -3.47 1.26
C LEU A 94 7.04 -3.82 1.03
N SER A 95 6.70 -4.38 -0.14
CA SER A 95 5.33 -4.79 -0.47
C SER A 95 4.78 -5.87 0.47
N GLU A 96 5.64 -6.82 0.84
CA GLU A 96 5.30 -7.91 1.75
C GLU A 96 5.13 -7.40 3.17
N ALA A 97 6.01 -6.51 3.63
CA ALA A 97 5.91 -5.87 4.93
C ALA A 97 4.61 -5.07 5.08
N VAL A 98 4.26 -4.25 4.09
CA VAL A 98 3.00 -3.49 4.08
C VAL A 98 1.80 -4.43 4.20
N ARG A 99 1.75 -5.50 3.39
CA ARG A 99 0.67 -6.49 3.44
C ARG A 99 0.61 -7.19 4.80
N CYS A 100 1.75 -7.62 5.33
CA CYS A 100 1.82 -8.32 6.61
C CYS A 100 1.36 -7.42 7.77
N PHE A 101 1.76 -6.15 7.82
CA PHE A 101 1.31 -5.22 8.86
C PHE A 101 -0.19 -4.90 8.73
N ASP A 102 -0.72 -4.73 7.52
CA ASP A 102 -2.16 -4.59 7.32
C ASP A 102 -2.89 -5.85 7.84
N SER A 103 -2.37 -7.06 7.56
CA SER A 103 -2.93 -8.31 8.09
C SER A 103 -2.85 -8.43 9.62
N PHE A 104 -1.77 -7.97 10.27
CA PHE A 104 -1.68 -7.95 11.73
C PHE A 104 -2.83 -7.17 12.39
N THR A 105 -3.32 -6.10 11.75
CA THR A 105 -4.47 -5.34 12.27
C THR A 105 -5.74 -6.18 12.31
N VAL A 106 -5.94 -7.02 11.29
CA VAL A 106 -7.09 -7.94 11.17
C VAL A 106 -7.00 -9.04 12.24
N THR A 107 -5.79 -9.46 12.59
CA THR A 107 -5.57 -10.54 13.59
C THR A 107 -5.77 -10.09 15.04
N GLY A 108 -5.96 -8.78 15.29
CA GLY A 108 -6.24 -8.19 16.60
C GLY A 108 -5.13 -7.28 17.16
N VAL A 109 -4.04 -7.04 16.42
CA VAL A 109 -3.00 -6.09 16.83
C VAL A 109 -3.46 -4.66 16.56
N THR A 110 -3.23 -3.75 17.51
CA THR A 110 -3.62 -2.35 17.32
C THR A 110 -2.65 -1.61 16.40
N MET A 111 -3.18 -0.69 15.59
CA MET A 111 -2.34 0.21 14.77
C MET A 111 -1.37 1.05 15.61
N ASN A 112 -1.78 1.40 16.83
CA ASN A 112 -0.92 2.12 17.79
C ASN A 112 0.35 1.32 18.11
N GLU A 113 0.20 0.03 18.36
CA GLU A 113 1.32 -0.87 18.68
C GLU A 113 2.25 -1.05 17.48
N ILE A 114 1.69 -1.33 16.29
CA ILE A 114 2.47 -1.44 15.05
C ILE A 114 3.26 -0.15 14.79
N PHE A 115 2.58 0.99 14.87
CA PHE A 115 3.20 2.29 14.66
C PHE A 115 4.34 2.52 15.64
N THR A 116 4.10 2.34 16.94
CA THR A 116 5.10 2.59 17.97
C THR A 116 6.34 1.72 17.77
N LYS A 117 6.16 0.43 17.52
CA LYS A 117 7.27 -0.50 17.28
C LYS A 117 8.07 -0.15 16.03
N LEU A 118 7.39 0.16 14.91
CA LEU A 118 8.06 0.60 13.68
C LEU A 118 8.81 1.92 13.89
N ALA A 119 8.17 2.88 14.55
CA ALA A 119 8.73 4.19 14.85
C ALA A 119 9.91 4.12 15.83
N GLU A 120 10.09 3.03 16.57
CA GLU A 120 11.23 2.80 17.46
C GLU A 120 12.40 2.07 16.77
N THR A 121 12.20 1.47 15.59
CA THR A 121 13.25 0.74 14.86
C THR A 121 14.43 1.64 14.46
N PRO A 122 15.67 1.10 14.36
CA PRO A 122 16.81 1.87 13.86
C PRO A 122 16.65 2.33 12.40
N ASN A 123 15.98 1.54 11.56
CA ASN A 123 15.78 1.85 10.15
C ASN A 123 14.53 2.72 9.95
N LYS A 124 14.68 4.02 10.23
CA LYS A 124 13.57 4.99 10.14
C LYS A 124 13.02 5.16 8.73
N GLU A 125 13.87 5.10 7.70
CA GLU A 125 13.44 5.26 6.30
C GLU A 125 12.47 4.15 5.90
N LEU A 126 12.85 2.87 6.12
CA LEU A 126 11.97 1.74 5.82
C LEU A 126 10.69 1.77 6.67
N ALA A 127 10.78 2.13 7.95
CA ALA A 127 9.61 2.26 8.81
C ALA A 127 8.62 3.32 8.30
N ILE A 128 9.12 4.46 7.84
CA ILE A 128 8.32 5.52 7.23
C ILE A 128 7.67 5.00 5.94
N GLU A 129 8.43 4.36 5.05
CA GLU A 129 7.92 3.82 3.79
C GLU A 129 6.77 2.83 4.03
N ILE A 130 6.97 1.88 4.93
CA ILE A 130 5.93 0.90 5.33
C ILE A 130 4.69 1.65 5.82
N LEU A 131 4.85 2.54 6.81
CA LEU A 131 3.72 3.25 7.42
C LEU A 131 2.98 4.13 6.41
N VAL A 132 3.68 4.78 5.49
CA VAL A 132 3.10 5.62 4.41
C VAL A 132 2.27 4.78 3.44
N LEU A 133 2.71 3.56 3.13
CA LEU A 133 2.05 2.65 2.20
C LEU A 133 0.90 1.85 2.82
N MET A 134 0.91 1.63 4.13
CA MET A 134 -0.19 0.98 4.85
C MET A 134 -1.51 1.72 4.68
N SER A 135 -2.59 0.93 4.66
CA SER A 135 -3.95 1.42 4.41
C SER A 135 -4.44 2.31 5.56
N GLU A 136 -4.13 1.95 6.80
CA GLU A 136 -4.66 2.64 7.97
C GLU A 136 -3.91 3.94 8.32
N SER A 137 -4.69 4.97 8.66
CA SER A 137 -4.15 6.32 8.96
C SER A 137 -4.52 6.85 10.34
N ASP A 138 -5.34 6.10 11.09
CA ASP A 138 -5.58 6.34 12.50
C ASP A 138 -4.68 5.42 13.34
N TRP A 139 -3.83 6.03 14.17
CA TRP A 139 -2.87 5.34 15.03
C TRP A 139 -3.24 5.45 16.51
N GLY A 140 -4.38 6.09 16.84
CA GLY A 140 -4.76 6.40 18.21
C GLY A 140 -3.77 7.34 18.91
N ASP A 141 -3.74 7.25 20.24
CA ASP A 141 -2.90 8.10 21.10
C ASP A 141 -1.44 7.66 21.06
N LEU A 142 -0.59 8.44 20.40
CA LEU A 142 0.84 8.17 20.30
C LEU A 142 1.64 8.80 21.45
N PRO A 143 2.74 8.16 21.89
CA PRO A 143 3.69 8.78 22.79
C PRO A 143 4.21 10.13 22.25
N SER A 144 4.33 11.15 23.11
CA SER A 144 4.74 12.50 22.71
C SER A 144 6.10 12.56 22.01
N HIS A 145 7.04 11.68 22.38
CA HIS A 145 8.35 11.63 21.75
C HIS A 145 8.32 11.16 20.28
N LEU A 146 7.21 10.55 19.83
CA LEU A 146 7.00 10.13 18.44
C LEU A 146 6.23 11.16 17.60
N GLU A 147 5.84 12.32 18.17
CA GLU A 147 5.03 13.33 17.48
C GLU A 147 5.68 13.83 16.18
N SER A 148 6.98 14.10 16.19
CA SER A 148 7.71 14.53 15.00
C SER A 148 7.67 13.47 13.89
N PHE A 149 7.91 12.21 14.25
CA PHE A 149 7.88 11.08 13.31
C PHE A 149 6.47 10.86 12.75
N ALA A 150 5.44 10.95 13.61
CA ALA A 150 4.04 10.87 13.21
C ALA A 150 3.65 11.99 12.22
N ASN A 151 4.12 13.22 12.46
CA ASN A 151 3.87 14.35 11.57
C ASN A 151 4.55 14.19 10.21
N GLU A 152 5.75 13.61 10.17
CA GLU A 152 6.45 13.26 8.93
C GLU A 152 5.67 12.21 8.12
N VAL A 153 5.29 11.09 8.75
CA VAL A 153 4.48 10.05 8.09
C VAL A 153 3.15 10.62 7.58
N LYS A 154 2.45 11.44 8.37
CA LYS A 154 1.20 12.11 7.94
C LYS A 154 1.43 13.00 6.72
N THR A 155 2.53 13.75 6.70
CA THR A 155 2.90 14.62 5.59
C THR A 155 3.17 13.81 4.32
N LEU A 156 3.95 12.73 4.43
CA LEU A 156 4.27 11.86 3.30
C LEU A 156 3.03 11.10 2.78
N LYS A 157 2.12 10.64 3.66
CA LYS A 157 0.82 10.08 3.23
C LYS A 157 0.02 11.09 2.41
N ARG A 158 -0.01 12.35 2.83
CA ARG A 158 -0.72 13.42 2.10
C ARG A 158 -0.08 13.68 0.74
N ILE A 159 1.26 13.73 0.66
CA ILE A 159 2.00 13.88 -0.60
C ILE A 159 1.73 12.70 -1.53
N ARG A 160 1.79 11.46 -1.03
CA ARG A 160 1.47 10.26 -1.80
C ARG A 160 0.06 10.33 -2.39
N TYR A 161 -0.93 10.69 -1.57
CA TYR A 161 -2.30 10.79 -2.03
C TYR A 161 -2.47 11.90 -3.07
N ARG A 162 -1.88 13.08 -2.82
CA ARG A 162 -1.86 14.19 -3.78
C ARG A 162 -1.24 13.79 -5.12
N SER A 163 -0.09 13.13 -5.10
CA SER A 163 0.56 12.59 -6.29
C SER A 163 -0.38 11.65 -7.05
N GLY A 164 -1.08 10.77 -6.34
CA GLY A 164 -2.12 9.90 -6.90
C GLY A 164 -3.20 10.70 -7.63
N VAL A 165 -3.85 11.64 -6.95
CA VAL A 165 -4.94 12.48 -7.51
C VAL A 165 -4.48 13.21 -8.78
N ILE A 166 -3.33 13.87 -8.73
CA ILE A 166 -2.82 14.67 -9.85
C ILE A 166 -2.36 13.77 -11.00
N SER A 167 -1.80 12.59 -10.70
CA SER A 167 -1.43 11.63 -11.75
C SER A 167 -2.67 11.13 -12.49
N THR A 168 -3.73 10.75 -11.78
CA THR A 168 -5.01 10.36 -12.39
C THR A 168 -5.59 11.50 -13.25
N PHE A 169 -5.51 12.73 -12.78
CA PHE A 169 -5.91 13.90 -13.58
C PHE A 169 -5.10 14.01 -14.88
N LEU A 170 -3.76 13.92 -14.81
CA LEU A 170 -2.89 13.96 -15.99
C LEU A 170 -3.16 12.84 -16.98
N LEU A 171 -3.49 11.63 -16.51
CA LEU A 171 -3.86 10.50 -17.38
C LEU A 171 -5.02 10.85 -18.32
N ILE A 172 -5.91 11.74 -17.89
CA ILE A 172 -7.07 12.18 -18.67
C ILE A 172 -6.73 13.41 -19.51
N VAL A 173 -6.14 14.45 -18.91
CA VAL A 173 -6.02 15.75 -19.58
C VAL A 173 -4.75 15.94 -20.39
N HIS A 174 -3.70 15.14 -20.16
CA HIS A 174 -2.41 15.29 -20.84
C HIS A 174 -2.23 14.24 -21.96
N PRO A 175 -2.10 14.66 -23.24
CA PRO A 175 -2.18 13.76 -24.38
C PRO A 175 -1.07 12.70 -24.41
N LEU A 176 0.14 13.04 -23.94
CA LEU A 176 1.24 12.07 -23.90
C LEU A 176 1.11 11.11 -22.71
N CYS A 177 0.51 11.55 -21.60
CA CYS A 177 0.29 10.67 -20.45
C CYS A 177 -0.73 9.60 -20.83
N SER A 178 -1.85 10.00 -21.44
CA SER A 178 -2.84 9.06 -21.97
C SER A 178 -2.24 8.11 -23.02
N LYS A 179 -1.52 8.65 -24.03
CA LYS A 179 -0.96 7.85 -25.12
C LYS A 179 0.06 6.80 -24.67
N TYR A 180 0.87 7.12 -23.66
CA TYR A 180 1.99 6.27 -23.24
C TYR A 180 1.81 5.62 -21.86
N ALA A 181 0.61 5.70 -21.26
CA ALA A 181 0.35 5.16 -19.93
C ALA A 181 0.72 3.67 -19.78
N TYR A 182 0.49 2.87 -20.82
CA TYR A 182 0.73 1.42 -20.81
C TYR A 182 2.21 1.01 -20.86
N ILE A 183 3.13 1.94 -21.21
CA ILE A 183 4.59 1.71 -21.22
C ILE A 183 5.35 2.69 -20.32
N GLY A 184 4.64 3.59 -19.64
CA GLY A 184 5.22 4.58 -18.76
C GLY A 184 5.49 4.02 -17.36
N SER A 185 6.48 4.59 -16.67
CA SER A 185 6.78 4.26 -15.26
C SER A 185 5.95 5.07 -14.26
N LEU A 186 5.15 6.03 -14.73
CA LEU A 186 4.25 6.80 -13.86
C LEU A 186 3.04 5.94 -13.50
N SER A 187 2.80 5.76 -12.21
CA SER A 187 1.55 5.19 -11.73
C SER A 187 0.46 6.26 -11.78
N PHE A 188 -0.63 5.97 -12.47
CA PHE A 188 -1.77 6.87 -12.63
C PHE A 188 -2.98 6.46 -11.77
N GLY A 189 -2.84 5.43 -10.93
CA GLY A 189 -3.90 4.84 -10.12
C GLY A 189 -4.93 4.00 -10.91
N TYR A 190 -4.91 4.07 -12.25
CA TYR A 190 -5.82 3.36 -13.13
C TYR A 190 -5.08 2.69 -14.29
N PRO A 191 -5.56 1.54 -14.79
CA PRO A 191 -4.91 0.81 -15.88
C PRO A 191 -5.07 1.49 -17.24
N SER A 192 -6.05 2.37 -17.42
CA SER A 192 -6.26 3.12 -18.66
C SER A 192 -7.06 4.41 -18.41
N THR A 193 -6.99 5.35 -19.37
CA THR A 193 -7.81 6.57 -19.36
C THR A 193 -9.31 6.24 -19.33
N GLU A 194 -9.75 5.19 -20.02
CA GLU A 194 -11.16 4.77 -20.04
C GLU A 194 -11.66 4.39 -18.63
N VAL A 195 -10.89 3.59 -17.89
CA VAL A 195 -11.26 3.20 -16.52
C VAL A 195 -11.25 4.42 -15.61
N ALA A 196 -10.25 5.30 -15.72
CA ALA A 196 -10.17 6.52 -14.92
C ALA A 196 -11.35 7.47 -15.17
N VAL A 197 -11.84 7.56 -16.41
CA VAL A 197 -13.01 8.36 -16.78
C VAL A 197 -14.29 7.74 -16.22
N ASN A 198 -14.44 6.42 -16.33
CA ASN A 198 -15.64 5.72 -15.87
C ASN A 198 -15.76 5.70 -14.33
N ASP A 199 -14.64 5.67 -13.61
CA ASP A 199 -14.57 5.62 -12.14
C ASP A 199 -14.18 6.97 -11.53
N TRP A 200 -14.35 8.08 -12.25
CA TRP A 200 -13.96 9.40 -11.75
C TRP A 200 -14.77 9.79 -10.50
N ALA A 201 -14.14 9.68 -9.33
CA ALA A 201 -14.82 9.87 -8.06
C ALA A 201 -15.06 11.35 -7.68
N TRP A 202 -14.39 12.31 -8.33
CA TRP A 202 -14.32 13.71 -7.89
C TRP A 202 -15.21 14.63 -8.73
N GLU A 203 -16.52 14.41 -8.70
CA GLU A 203 -17.49 15.07 -9.58
C GLU A 203 -18.41 16.09 -8.88
N THR A 204 -18.39 16.10 -7.54
CA THR A 204 -19.14 17.06 -6.71
C THR A 204 -18.24 17.73 -5.69
N PRO A 205 -18.59 18.94 -5.22
CA PRO A 205 -17.87 19.57 -4.10
C PRO A 205 -17.73 18.63 -2.90
N GLU A 206 -18.79 17.88 -2.57
CA GLU A 206 -18.82 16.91 -1.46
C GLU A 206 -17.79 15.79 -1.66
N SER A 207 -17.64 15.27 -2.89
CA SER A 207 -16.67 14.21 -3.21
C SER A 207 -15.20 14.67 -3.05
N THR A 208 -14.95 15.97 -3.09
CA THR A 208 -13.60 16.55 -2.89
C THR A 208 -13.36 17.08 -1.48
N LYS A 209 -14.38 17.10 -0.63
CA LYS A 209 -14.33 17.72 0.71
C LYS A 209 -13.21 17.13 1.58
N TYR A 210 -13.08 15.81 1.61
CA TYR A 210 -12.02 15.14 2.37
C TYR A 210 -10.61 15.58 1.95
N MET A 211 -10.40 15.77 0.64
CA MET A 211 -9.11 16.23 0.12
C MET A 211 -8.83 17.69 0.50
N LEU A 212 -9.85 18.54 0.57
CA LEU A 212 -9.72 19.93 1.02
C LEU A 212 -9.44 20.01 2.52
N ASP A 213 -10.21 19.29 3.33
CA ASP A 213 -10.08 19.28 4.80
C ASP A 213 -8.68 18.80 5.23
N ARG A 214 -8.11 17.86 4.48
CA ARG A 214 -6.74 17.35 4.68
C ARG A 214 -5.68 18.09 3.88
N LYS A 215 -6.00 19.22 3.23
CA LYS A 215 -5.08 20.01 2.41
C LYS A 215 -4.26 19.13 1.44
N ILE A 216 -4.91 18.17 0.79
CA ILE A 216 -4.36 17.35 -0.29
C ILE A 216 -4.38 18.15 -1.59
N VAL A 217 -5.45 18.91 -1.79
CA VAL A 217 -5.64 19.81 -2.92
C VAL A 217 -6.08 21.19 -2.43
N SER A 218 -5.79 22.23 -3.19
CA SER A 218 -6.31 23.57 -2.95
C SER A 218 -7.78 23.68 -3.38
N PRO A 219 -8.53 24.69 -2.90
CA PRO A 219 -9.91 24.96 -3.35
C PRO A 219 -10.02 25.09 -4.88
N LYS A 220 -9.01 25.69 -5.50
CA LYS A 220 -8.96 25.84 -6.96
C LYS A 220 -8.80 24.49 -7.66
N GLU A 221 -7.85 23.66 -7.21
CA GLU A 221 -7.61 22.32 -7.77
C GLU A 221 -8.85 21.44 -7.61
N ALA A 222 -9.50 21.46 -6.44
CA ALA A 222 -10.74 20.73 -6.21
C ALA A 222 -11.85 21.15 -7.18
N ASN A 223 -12.04 22.45 -7.42
CA ASN A 223 -13.02 22.94 -8.39
C ASN A 223 -12.74 22.45 -9.82
N ILE A 224 -11.47 22.35 -10.21
CA ILE A 224 -11.08 21.85 -11.54
C ILE A 224 -11.34 20.33 -11.64
N LEU A 225 -11.09 19.57 -10.58
CA LEU A 225 -11.42 18.13 -10.54
C LEU A 225 -12.93 17.91 -10.68
N VAL A 226 -13.74 18.71 -9.97
CA VAL A 226 -15.21 18.71 -10.07
C VAL A 226 -15.67 19.07 -11.48
N GLU A 227 -15.06 20.07 -12.10
CA GLU A 227 -15.38 20.47 -13.47
C GLU A 227 -15.05 19.37 -14.49
N LEU A 228 -13.92 18.68 -14.32
CA LEU A 228 -13.61 17.50 -15.14
C LEU A 228 -14.68 16.42 -14.99
N GLY A 229 -15.10 16.12 -13.76
CA GLY A 229 -16.18 15.15 -13.51
C GLY A 229 -17.50 15.53 -14.18
N ARG A 230 -17.86 16.82 -14.18
CA ARG A 230 -19.05 17.32 -14.90
C ARG A 230 -18.93 17.12 -16.41
N LEU A 231 -17.78 17.44 -16.99
CA LEU A 231 -17.53 17.32 -18.43
C LEU A 231 -17.55 15.85 -18.89
N ILE A 232 -16.98 14.94 -18.08
CA ILE A 232 -17.04 13.49 -18.32
C ILE A 232 -18.50 13.04 -18.46
N ARG A 233 -19.36 13.42 -17.50
CA ARG A 233 -20.77 13.05 -17.48
C ARG A 233 -21.59 13.70 -18.58
N SER A 234 -21.35 14.98 -18.87
CA SER A 234 -22.13 15.71 -19.87
C SER A 234 -21.85 15.24 -21.30
N ASN A 235 -20.61 14.86 -21.59
CA ASN A 235 -20.18 14.51 -22.94
C ASN A 235 -20.14 13.00 -23.21
N LYS A 236 -20.80 12.18 -22.37
CA LYS A 236 -20.76 10.70 -22.48
C LYS A 236 -19.33 10.17 -22.67
N ASN A 237 -18.39 10.65 -21.84
CA ASN A 237 -16.98 10.27 -21.86
C ASN A 237 -16.17 10.73 -23.09
N ASN A 238 -16.71 11.61 -23.95
CA ASN A 238 -15.98 12.17 -25.09
C ASN A 238 -15.49 13.60 -24.79
N LEU A 239 -14.40 13.71 -24.03
CA LEU A 239 -13.76 14.99 -23.70
C LEU A 239 -13.03 15.57 -24.93
N GLY A 240 -13.39 16.80 -25.32
CA GLY A 240 -12.73 17.49 -26.42
C GLY A 240 -11.31 17.95 -26.06
N ALA A 241 -10.42 18.01 -27.05
CA ALA A 241 -9.04 18.46 -26.85
C ALA A 241 -8.93 19.89 -26.28
N ALA A 242 -9.87 20.77 -26.65
CA ALA A 242 -9.94 22.13 -26.13
C ALA A 242 -10.24 22.17 -24.62
N ASP A 243 -11.19 21.33 -24.16
CA ASP A 243 -11.56 21.24 -22.74
C ASP A 243 -10.40 20.67 -21.91
N MET A 244 -9.77 19.60 -22.40
CA MET A 244 -8.59 19.01 -21.75
C MET A 244 -7.44 20.01 -21.62
N THR A 245 -7.14 20.76 -22.70
CA THR A 245 -6.10 21.79 -22.71
C THR A 245 -6.42 22.92 -21.73
N LYS A 246 -7.69 23.34 -21.67
CA LYS A 246 -8.17 24.37 -20.73
C LYS A 246 -8.01 23.90 -19.29
N LEU A 247 -8.47 22.70 -18.94
CA LEU A 247 -8.35 22.14 -17.60
C LEU A 247 -6.89 22.01 -17.18
N TYR A 248 -6.03 21.48 -18.05
CA TYR A 248 -4.59 21.38 -17.79
C TYR A 248 -3.96 22.75 -17.50
N THR A 249 -4.22 23.72 -18.38
CA THR A 249 -3.68 25.09 -18.23
C THR A 249 -4.16 25.74 -16.93
N GLN A 250 -5.44 25.59 -16.61
CA GLN A 250 -6.02 26.12 -15.37
C GLN A 250 -5.45 25.43 -14.13
N PHE A 251 -5.20 24.12 -14.18
CA PHE A 251 -4.72 23.36 -13.02
C PHE A 251 -3.27 23.75 -12.69
N PHE A 252 -2.39 23.72 -13.70
CA PHE A 252 -0.95 23.90 -13.48
C PHE A 252 -0.46 25.35 -13.60
N GLU A 253 -1.16 26.24 -14.30
CA GLU A 253 -0.75 27.64 -14.51
C GLU A 253 0.70 27.79 -15.01
N GLY A 254 1.14 26.88 -15.87
CA GLY A 254 2.51 26.86 -16.40
C GLY A 254 3.57 26.33 -15.42
N LYS A 255 3.20 25.89 -14.21
CA LYS A 255 4.09 25.17 -13.28
C LYS A 255 4.38 23.76 -13.81
N ASN A 256 5.53 23.22 -13.41
CA ASN A 256 5.87 21.83 -13.68
C ASN A 256 4.92 20.89 -12.92
N PRO A 257 4.24 19.93 -13.59
CA PRO A 257 3.34 19.01 -12.91
C PRO A 257 3.97 18.21 -11.76
N PHE A 258 5.26 17.88 -11.85
CA PHE A 258 5.96 17.17 -10.76
C PHE A 258 6.09 18.02 -9.51
N ASP A 259 6.43 19.31 -9.66
CA ASP A 259 6.50 20.24 -8.53
C ASP A 259 5.13 20.35 -7.85
N VAL A 260 4.05 20.38 -8.64
CA VAL A 260 2.68 20.43 -8.12
C VAL A 260 2.29 19.12 -7.42
N MET A 261 2.69 17.96 -7.94
CA MET A 261 2.44 16.63 -7.32
C MET A 261 3.08 16.50 -5.94
N TYR A 262 4.32 16.94 -5.80
CA TYR A 262 5.13 16.72 -4.60
C TYR A 262 5.13 17.89 -3.61
N THR A 263 4.35 18.94 -3.88
CA THR A 263 4.18 20.09 -2.99
C THR A 263 2.75 20.17 -2.48
N LEU A 264 2.57 20.11 -1.15
CA LEU A 264 1.25 20.29 -0.54
C LEU A 264 0.81 21.77 -0.63
N PRO A 265 -0.50 22.03 -0.82
CA PRO A 265 -1.04 23.38 -0.76
C PRO A 265 -0.92 23.97 0.65
N GLU A 266 -0.70 25.28 0.71
CA GLU A 266 -0.65 26.08 1.95
C GLU A 266 -2.01 26.14 2.66
#